data_AF-A0A355BDG9-F1
#
_entry.id   AF-A0A355BDG9-F1
#
_cell.length_a   1.000
_cell.length_b   1.000
_cell.length_c   1.000
_cell.angle_alpha   90.00
_cell.angle_beta   90.00
_cell.angle_gamma   90.00
#
_symmetry.space_group_name_H-M   'P 1'
#
loop_
_entity.id
_entity.type
_entity.pdbx_description
1 polymer ?
#
loop_
_entity_poly.entity_id
_entity_poly.type
_entity_poly.pdbx_seq_one_letter_code
_entity_poly.pdbx_strand_id
1 'polypeptide(L)' 'MNPSIDAAKKLAKIVDTSVGYLLGENEQANLFKDPAMLKRFQDISVLPEKEKECLLTTVDHFIKASKISLM' A
#
# COMPACT_ATOMS: atom_id res chain seq x y z
N MET A 1 20.49 -13.95 12.41
CA MET A 1 19.76 -13.26 13.50
C MET A 1 18.53 -12.65 12.88
N ASN A 2 17.33 -13.05 13.30
CA ASN A 2 16.12 -12.34 12.90
C ASN A 2 16.00 -11.09 13.78
N PRO A 3 15.97 -9.88 13.20
CA PRO A 3 15.76 -8.67 13.98
C PRO A 3 14.40 -8.75 14.70
N SER A 4 14.31 -8.14 15.88
CA SER A 4 13.02 -7.99 16.53
C SER A 4 12.08 -7.12 15.68
N ILE A 5 10.77 -7.30 15.84
CA ILE A 5 9.76 -6.47 15.15
C ILE A 5 9.99 -4.97 15.46
N ASP A 6 10.45 -4.65 16.67
CA ASP A 6 10.79 -3.28 17.07
C ASP A 6 12.00 -2.71 16.30
N ALA A 7 13.04 -3.52 16.10
CA ALA A 7 14.18 -3.14 15.26
C ALA A 7 13.77 -2.92 13.80
N ALA A 8 12.92 -3.80 13.25
CA ALA A 8 12.40 -3.65 11.90
C ALA A 8 11.56 -2.36 11.73
N LYS A 9 10.71 -2.02 12.70
CA LYS A 9 9.93 -0.76 12.71
C LYS A 9 10.81 0.48 12.71
N LYS A 10 11.86 0.49 13.55
CA LYS A 10 12.81 1.60 13.63
C LYS A 10 13.58 1.79 12.32
N LEU A 11 14.04 0.71 11.72
CA LEU A 11 14.71 0.74 10.42
C LEU A 11 13.79 1.27 9.32
N ALA A 12 12.54 0.79 9.25
CA ALA A 12 11.56 1.23 8.27
C ALA A 12 11.32 2.74 8.33
N LYS A 13 11.26 3.29 9.55
CA LYS A 13 11.13 4.73 9.80
C LYS A 13 12.36 5.53 9.38
N ILE A 14 13.57 4.99 9.55
CA ILE A 14 14.82 5.66 9.19
C ILE A 14 14.98 5.76 7.66
N VAL A 15 14.59 4.72 6.94
CA VAL A 15 14.71 4.65 5.47
C VAL A 15 13.42 4.99 4.73
N ASP A 16 12.46 5.63 5.42
CA ASP A 16 11.15 6.07 4.93
C ASP A 16 10.44 5.05 4.04
N THR A 17 10.28 3.84 4.56
CA THR A 17 9.61 2.72 3.89
C THR A 17 8.73 1.95 4.88
N SER A 18 8.04 0.91 4.41
CA SER A 18 7.21 0.06 5.27
C SER A 18 7.98 -1.12 5.85
N VAL A 19 7.53 -1.63 7.02
CA VAL A 19 8.09 -2.87 7.59
C VAL A 19 7.88 -4.05 6.64
N GLY A 20 6.75 -4.10 5.94
CA GLY A 20 6.48 -5.12 4.92
C GLY A 20 7.49 -5.09 3.78
N TYR A 21 7.96 -3.91 3.37
CA TYR A 21 9.05 -3.78 2.41
C TYR A 21 10.36 -4.41 2.92
N LEU A 22 10.70 -4.18 4.19
CA LEU A 22 11.93 -4.72 4.80
C LEU A 22 11.92 -6.24 4.97
N LEU A 23 10.73 -6.82 5.16
CA LEU A 23 10.58 -8.27 5.33
C LEU A 23 10.66 -9.01 4.00
N GLY A 24 10.43 -8.33 2.86
CA GLY A 24 10.57 -8.93 1.54
C GLY A 24 9.63 -10.12 1.27
N GLU A 25 8.61 -10.31 2.13
CA GLU A 25 7.73 -11.49 2.13
C GLU A 25 6.72 -11.51 0.96
N ASN A 26 6.83 -10.61 -0.01
CA ASN A 26 5.92 -10.56 -1.15
C ASN A 26 6.61 -10.03 -2.41
N GLU A 27 6.28 -10.60 -3.59
CA GLU A 27 6.77 -10.14 -4.91
C GLU A 27 6.41 -8.67 -5.18
N GLN A 28 5.42 -8.16 -4.44
CA GLN A 28 4.95 -6.78 -4.45
C GLN A 28 5.60 -5.90 -3.38
N ALA A 29 6.71 -6.29 -2.74
CA ALA A 29 7.35 -5.50 -1.69
C ALA A 29 7.55 -4.03 -2.12
N ASN A 30 7.96 -3.80 -3.37
CA ASN A 30 8.11 -2.47 -3.96
C ASN A 30 6.81 -1.64 -4.01
N LEU A 31 5.63 -2.27 -4.06
CA LEU A 31 4.33 -1.58 -4.06
C LEU A 31 4.13 -0.79 -2.76
N PHE A 32 4.55 -1.36 -1.64
CA PHE A 32 4.46 -0.74 -0.31
C PHE A 32 5.75 -0.04 0.11
N LYS A 33 6.66 0.25 -0.84
CA LYS A 33 7.84 1.06 -0.59
C LYS A 33 7.48 2.52 -0.35
N ASP A 34 6.47 3.03 -1.06
CA ASP A 34 6.00 4.42 -0.92
C ASP A 34 5.10 4.56 0.32
N PRO A 35 5.54 5.29 1.38
CA PRO A 35 4.75 5.51 2.59
C PRO A 35 3.44 6.25 2.32
N ALA A 36 3.40 7.13 1.31
CA ALA A 36 2.18 7.86 0.95
C ALA A 36 1.13 6.92 0.35
N MET A 37 1.56 5.94 -0.45
CA MET A 37 0.68 4.91 -0.99
C MET A 37 0.11 4.03 0.13
N LEU A 38 0.94 3.61 1.08
CA LEU A 38 0.49 2.85 2.25
C LEU A 38 -0.50 3.65 3.10
N LYS A 39 -0.24 4.95 3.33
CA LYS A 39 -1.13 5.83 4.09
C LYS A 39 -2.50 5.95 3.44
N ARG A 40 -2.56 6.10 2.11
CA ARG A 40 -3.82 6.10 1.36
C ARG A 40 -4.61 4.82 1.59
N PHE A 41 -3.98 3.65 1.55
CA PHE A 41 -4.68 2.38 1.83
C PHE A 41 -5.21 2.30 3.27
N GLN A 42 -4.47 2.81 4.24
CA GLN A 42 -4.94 2.90 5.63
C GLN A 42 -6.13 3.85 5.77
N ASP A 43 -6.11 4.99 5.08
CA ASP A 43 -7.21 5.96 5.13
C ASP A 43 -8.46 5.40 4.45
N ILE A 44 -8.32 4.62 3.37
CA ILE A 44 -9.42 3.92 2.70
C ILE A 44 -10.01 2.82 3.59
N SER A 45 -9.18 2.13 4.39
CA SER A 45 -9.65 1.00 5.20
C SER A 45 -10.57 1.40 6.35
N VAL A 46 -10.47 2.65 6.82
CA VAL A 46 -11.29 3.22 7.89
C VAL A 46 -12.52 4.00 7.40
N LEU A 47 -12.72 4.09 6.07
CA LEU A 47 -13.93 4.70 5.51
C LEU A 47 -15.18 3.89 5.87
N PRO A 48 -16.34 4.53 6.03
CA PRO A 48 -17.60 3.80 6.11
C PRO A 48 -17.86 3.03 4.81
N GLU A 49 -18.63 1.95 4.93
CA GLU A 49 -18.73 0.90 3.91
C GLU A 49 -19.15 1.44 2.53
N LYS A 50 -20.15 2.33 2.51
CA LYS A 50 -20.68 2.92 1.28
C LYS A 50 -19.64 3.81 0.57
N GLU A 51 -18.96 4.66 1.31
CA GLU A 51 -17.92 5.55 0.80
C GLU A 51 -16.74 4.74 0.26
N LYS A 52 -16.36 3.67 0.97
CA LYS A 52 -15.32 2.74 0.55
C LYS A 52 -15.71 2.03 -0.75
N GLU A 53 -16.93 1.52 -0.85
CA GLU A 53 -17.44 0.86 -2.05
C GLU A 53 -17.45 1.80 -3.26
N CYS A 54 -17.95 3.02 -3.10
CA CYS A 54 -17.96 4.03 -4.17
C CYS A 54 -16.54 4.38 -4.64
N LEU A 55 -15.60 4.55 -3.70
CA LEU A 55 -14.21 4.86 -4.04
C LEU A 55 -13.55 3.71 -4.81
N LEU A 56 -13.67 2.47 -4.31
CA LEU A 56 -13.10 1.29 -4.95
C LEU A 56 -13.68 1.09 -6.35
N THR A 57 -15.00 1.24 -6.49
CA THR A 57 -15.67 1.18 -7.80
C THR A 57 -15.09 2.20 -8.77
N THR A 58 -14.84 3.43 -8.31
CA THR A 58 -14.26 4.49 -9.16
C THR A 58 -12.84 4.16 -9.59
N VAL A 59 -12.01 3.65 -8.66
CA VAL A 59 -10.64 3.21 -8.94
C VAL A 59 -10.64 2.07 -9.98
N ASP A 60 -11.53 1.09 -9.84
CA ASP A 60 -11.64 -0.04 -10.76
C ASP A 60 -12.00 0.42 -12.17
N HIS A 61 -12.97 1.35 -12.29
CA HIS A 61 -13.34 1.93 -13.58
C HIS A 61 -12.18 2.71 -14.21
N PHE A 62 -11.45 3.50 -13.42
CA PHE A 62 -10.29 4.24 -13.90
C PHE A 62 -9.20 3.29 -14.43
N ILE A 63 -8.84 2.25 -13.66
CA ILE A 63 -7.86 1.24 -14.08
C ILE A 63 -8.30 0.55 -15.36
N LYS A 64 -9.58 0.16 -15.46
CA LYS A 64 -10.14 -0.46 -16.67
C LYS A 64 -10.02 0.48 -17.87
N ALA A 65 -10.39 1.74 -17.73
CA ALA A 65 -10.31 2.74 -18.78
C ALA A 65 -8.86 2.97 -19.23
N SER A 66 -7.91 3.12 -18.30
CA SER A 66 -6.49 3.28 -18.63
C SER A 66 -5.92 2.08 -19.38
N LYS A 67 -6.28 0.85 -18.99
CA LYS A 67 -5.88 -0.37 -19.71
C LYS A 67 -6.42 -0.41 -21.13
N ILE A 68 -7.68 0.00 -21.32
CA ILE A 68 -8.29 0.10 -22.66
C ILE A 68 -7.57 1.16 -23.51
N SER A 69 -7.23 2.30 -22.92
CA SER A 69 -6.52 3.37 -23.62
C SER A 69 -5.08 3.04 -24.01
N LEU A 70 -4.47 2.03 -23.39
CA LEU A 70 -3.09 1.59 -23.64
C LEU A 70 -3.01 0.42 -24.65
N MET A 71 -4.15 -0.11 -25.09
CA MET A 71 -4.27 -1.06 -26.20
C MET A 71 -4.43 -0.32 -27.53
#